data_AF-A0A514JY78-F1
#
_entry.id   AF-A0A514JY78-F1
#
_cell.length_a   1.000
_cell.length_b   1.000
_cell.length_c   1.000
_cell.angle_alpha   90.00
_cell.angle_beta   90.00
_cell.angle_gamma   90.00
#
_symmetry.space_group_name_H-M   'P 1'
#
loop_
_entity.id
_entity.type
_entity.pdbx_description
1 polymer ?
#
loop_
_entity_poly.entity_id
_entity_poly.type
_entity_poly.pdbx_seq_one_letter_code
_entity_poly.pdbx_strand_id
1 'polypeptide(L)'
;MRLHRVAPGIAAGIVAPALLLATPSFAAAAAPTAVTVPAVSSSADDPDADDLRAAIVRILTDPDSGRRVTREANALLDANDPEAMRAWLETGYRIAQAEDDRVAITRLLADPDSGRRVTREANALLDANDPEAMRAWLETGYRIAQAEDDRVAIARILADPSISPALCAAANAALDDNTPETLRHFLEVGRYQVA
;
A
#
# COMPACT_ATOMS: atom_id res chain seq x y z
N MET A 1 -20.08 33.69 20.26
CA MET A 1 -21.25 33.87 19.39
C MET A 1 -21.79 32.49 19.05
N ARG A 2 -23.02 32.19 19.50
CA ARG A 2 -23.68 30.89 19.36
C ARG A 2 -24.48 30.88 18.07
N LEU A 3 -24.27 29.88 17.21
CA LEU A 3 -25.10 29.66 16.02
C LEU A 3 -25.78 28.28 16.12
N HIS A 4 -26.97 28.35 16.70
CA HIS A 4 -28.22 27.66 16.36
C HIS A 4 -28.14 26.39 15.49
N ARG A 5 -28.40 25.24 16.14
CA ARG A 5 -28.95 24.04 15.51
C ARG A 5 -30.39 24.31 15.07
N VAL A 6 -30.74 23.95 13.84
CA VAL A 6 -32.13 23.85 13.38
C VAL A 6 -32.30 22.51 12.67
N ALA A 7 -33.14 21.66 13.25
CA ALA A 7 -33.76 20.51 12.59
C ALA A 7 -35.19 20.89 12.21
N PRO A 8 -35.74 20.30 11.14
CA PRO A 8 -37.16 20.03 11.09
C PRO A 8 -37.42 18.52 10.94
N GLY A 9 -38.46 18.06 11.62
CA GLY A 9 -39.00 16.72 11.46
C GLY A 9 -40.36 16.70 10.78
N ILE A 10 -40.94 15.50 10.85
CA ILE A 10 -42.38 15.16 10.89
C ILE A 10 -43.06 14.69 9.57
N ALA A 11 -43.68 13.51 9.74
CA ALA A 11 -44.92 12.95 9.17
C ALA A 11 -44.98 12.34 7.76
N ALA A 12 -45.10 11.00 7.77
CA ALA A 12 -46.29 10.20 7.43
C ALA A 12 -47.09 10.49 6.14
N GLY A 13 -47.30 9.42 5.35
CA GLY A 13 -48.35 9.34 4.34
C GLY A 13 -48.32 8.04 3.54
N ILE A 14 -49.10 7.05 3.96
CA ILE A 14 -49.43 5.84 3.18
C ILE A 14 -50.42 6.22 2.08
N VAL A 15 -50.11 5.96 0.81
CA VAL A 15 -51.13 5.72 -0.24
C VAL A 15 -50.56 4.73 -1.27
N ALA A 16 -51.15 3.53 -1.29
CA ALA A 16 -50.98 2.56 -2.35
C ALA A 16 -51.86 2.94 -3.57
N PRO A 17 -51.40 2.74 -4.81
CA PRO A 17 -52.29 2.62 -5.95
C PRO A 17 -52.53 1.13 -6.25
N ALA A 18 -53.75 0.68 -5.96
CA ALA A 18 -54.34 -0.48 -6.60
C ALA A 18 -54.62 -0.13 -8.07
N LEU A 19 -54.01 -0.83 -9.02
CA LEU A 19 -54.41 -0.80 -10.42
C LEU A 19 -54.87 -2.19 -10.87
N LEU A 20 -56.12 -2.18 -11.31
CA LEU A 20 -56.95 -3.26 -11.82
C LEU A 20 -56.34 -4.02 -13.01
N LEU A 21 -56.39 -5.35 -12.88
CA LEU A 21 -56.93 -6.34 -13.84
C LEU A 21 -56.93 -5.96 -15.34
N ALA A 22 -56.00 -6.55 -16.08
CA ALA A 22 -56.20 -6.92 -17.48
C ALA A 22 -55.65 -8.34 -17.69
N THR A 23 -56.53 -9.33 -17.73
CA THR A 23 -56.23 -10.73 -18.06
C THR A 23 -56.28 -10.93 -19.57
N PRO A 24 -55.22 -11.44 -20.22
CA PRO A 24 -55.38 -12.23 -21.43
C PRO A 24 -55.58 -13.70 -21.04
N SER A 25 -56.75 -14.23 -21.38
CA SER A 25 -57.10 -15.64 -21.27
C SER A 25 -56.22 -16.46 -22.22
N PHE A 26 -55.31 -17.27 -21.69
CA PHE A 26 -54.47 -18.19 -22.47
C PHE A 26 -55.05 -19.60 -22.42
N ALA A 27 -55.24 -20.19 -23.60
CA ALA A 27 -55.65 -21.57 -23.77
C ALA A 27 -54.57 -22.52 -23.23
N ALA A 28 -54.96 -23.41 -22.33
CA ALA A 28 -54.13 -24.49 -21.83
C ALA A 28 -53.82 -25.47 -22.98
N ALA A 29 -52.58 -25.45 -23.46
CA ALA A 29 -51.98 -26.51 -24.25
C ALA A 29 -50.86 -27.15 -23.42
N ALA A 30 -50.86 -28.48 -23.40
CA ALA A 30 -50.07 -29.33 -22.53
C ALA A 30 -48.58 -28.99 -22.45
N ALA A 31 -48.05 -29.04 -21.23
CA ALA A 31 -46.65 -28.83 -20.90
C ALA A 31 -45.73 -29.87 -21.58
N PRO A 32 -44.62 -29.44 -22.19
CA PRO A 32 -43.36 -30.15 -22.03
C PRO A 32 -42.71 -29.64 -20.74
N THR A 33 -42.33 -30.58 -19.88
CA THR A 33 -41.45 -30.36 -18.73
C THR A 33 -40.23 -29.54 -19.14
N ALA A 34 -40.21 -28.26 -18.75
CA ALA A 34 -39.03 -27.41 -18.88
C ALA A 34 -38.00 -27.92 -17.88
N VAL A 35 -36.93 -28.52 -18.40
CA VAL A 35 -35.72 -28.79 -17.63
C VAL A 35 -35.16 -27.43 -17.24
N THR A 36 -35.29 -27.06 -15.97
CA THR A 36 -34.65 -25.89 -15.40
C THR A 36 -33.14 -26.14 -15.43
N VAL A 37 -32.48 -25.71 -16.49
CA VAL A 37 -31.02 -25.59 -16.51
C VAL A 37 -30.67 -24.48 -15.52
N PRO A 38 -29.85 -24.72 -14.50
CA PRO A 38 -29.39 -23.64 -13.65
C PRO A 38 -28.61 -22.67 -14.55
N ALA A 39 -29.05 -21.41 -14.58
CA ALA A 39 -28.24 -20.36 -15.15
C ALA A 39 -26.99 -20.20 -14.27
N VAL A 40 -25.90 -20.87 -14.65
CA VAL A 40 -24.56 -20.45 -14.25
C VAL A 40 -24.37 -19.06 -14.84
N SER A 41 -24.67 -18.04 -14.04
CA SER A 41 -24.06 -16.73 -14.22
C SER A 41 -22.63 -16.84 -13.72
N SER A 42 -21.74 -17.44 -14.51
CA SER A 42 -20.34 -17.04 -14.45
C SER A 42 -20.27 -15.76 -15.29
N SER A 43 -20.33 -14.61 -14.65
CA SER A 43 -19.79 -13.40 -15.27
C SER A 43 -18.34 -13.73 -15.61
N ALA A 44 -18.00 -13.82 -16.90
CA ALA A 44 -16.70 -14.29 -17.39
C ALA A 44 -15.50 -13.39 -17.01
N ASP A 45 -15.71 -12.43 -16.11
CA ASP A 45 -14.73 -11.45 -15.62
C ASP A 45 -14.40 -11.61 -14.12
N ASP A 46 -15.09 -12.49 -13.37
CA ASP A 46 -14.75 -12.71 -11.95
C ASP A 46 -13.61 -13.75 -11.86
N PRO A 47 -12.46 -13.41 -11.25
CA PRO A 47 -11.32 -14.32 -11.15
C PRO A 47 -11.70 -15.64 -10.47
N ASP A 48 -11.19 -16.74 -11.02
CA ASP A 48 -11.37 -18.05 -10.40
C ASP A 48 -10.44 -18.24 -9.19
N ALA A 49 -10.59 -19.38 -8.50
CA ALA A 49 -9.80 -19.66 -7.30
C ALA A 49 -8.28 -19.79 -7.58
N ASP A 50 -7.89 -20.24 -8.77
CA ASP A 50 -6.48 -20.35 -9.15
C ASP A 50 -5.88 -18.96 -9.40
N ASP A 51 -6.63 -18.08 -10.06
CA ASP A 51 -6.26 -16.69 -10.29
C ASP A 51 -6.07 -15.92 -8.96
N LEU A 52 -7.00 -16.11 -8.01
CA LEU A 52 -6.92 -15.50 -6.68
C LEU A 52 -5.67 -15.98 -5.91
N ARG A 53 -5.38 -17.30 -5.94
CA ARG A 53 -4.16 -17.86 -5.36
C ARG A 53 -2.91 -17.30 -6.02
N ALA A 54 -2.88 -17.22 -7.34
CA ALA A 54 -1.75 -16.66 -8.08
C ALA A 54 -1.51 -15.18 -7.74
N ALA A 55 -2.58 -14.39 -7.54
CA ALA A 55 -2.47 -13.01 -7.10
C ALA A 55 -1.86 -12.88 -5.70
N ILE A 56 -2.30 -13.70 -4.74
CA ILE A 56 -1.74 -13.72 -3.38
C ILE A 56 -0.27 -14.15 -3.38
N VAL A 57 0.08 -15.19 -4.15
CA VAL A 57 1.48 -15.63 -4.28
C VAL A 57 2.36 -14.53 -4.87
N ARG A 58 1.88 -13.79 -5.87
CA ARG A 58 2.61 -12.65 -6.45
C ARG A 58 2.86 -11.55 -5.42
N ILE A 59 1.89 -11.25 -4.56
CA ILE A 59 2.08 -10.32 -3.43
C ILE A 59 3.15 -10.87 -2.48
N LEU A 60 3.12 -12.16 -2.13
CA LEU A 60 4.12 -12.77 -1.26
C LEU A 60 5.55 -12.76 -1.85
N THR A 61 5.69 -12.78 -3.17
CA THR A 61 7.00 -12.68 -3.83
C THR A 61 7.54 -11.26 -3.93
N ASP A 62 6.71 -10.25 -3.65
CA ASP A 62 7.14 -8.86 -3.59
C ASP A 62 8.06 -8.67 -2.36
N PRO A 63 9.32 -8.22 -2.53
CA PRO A 63 10.22 -7.96 -1.41
C PRO A 63 9.70 -6.89 -0.44
N ASP A 64 8.78 -6.04 -0.88
CA ASP A 64 8.18 -4.99 -0.05
C ASP A 64 7.00 -5.50 0.79
N SER A 65 6.61 -6.77 0.65
CA SER A 65 5.56 -7.37 1.48
C SER A 65 5.99 -7.46 2.94
N GLY A 66 5.30 -6.71 3.79
CA GLY A 66 5.55 -6.71 5.21
C GLY A 66 5.02 -7.94 5.94
N ARG A 67 5.13 -7.91 7.27
CA ARG A 67 4.83 -9.07 8.11
C ARG A 67 3.34 -9.36 8.18
N ARG A 68 2.51 -8.32 8.23
CA ARG A 68 1.07 -8.49 8.32
C ARG A 68 0.52 -9.04 7.01
N VAL A 69 0.92 -8.46 5.87
CA VAL A 69 0.60 -8.96 4.53
C VAL A 69 1.01 -10.43 4.41
N THR A 70 2.27 -10.75 4.74
CA THR A 70 2.79 -12.12 4.66
C THR A 70 1.99 -13.10 5.50
N ARG A 71 1.67 -12.74 6.75
CA ARG A 71 0.90 -13.60 7.66
C ARG A 71 -0.51 -13.86 7.14
N GLU A 72 -1.21 -12.80 6.73
CA GLU A 72 -2.59 -12.92 6.25
C GLU A 72 -2.68 -13.68 4.93
N ALA A 73 -1.77 -13.39 3.99
CA ALA A 73 -1.65 -14.10 2.72
C ALA A 73 -1.43 -15.61 2.92
N ASN A 74 -0.49 -16.02 3.78
CA ASN A 74 -0.27 -17.44 4.07
C ASN A 74 -1.49 -18.10 4.70
N ALA A 75 -2.16 -17.44 5.65
CA ALA A 75 -3.38 -17.97 6.26
C ALA A 75 -4.51 -18.19 5.23
N LEU A 76 -4.63 -17.30 4.24
CA LEU A 76 -5.60 -17.45 3.15
C LEU A 76 -5.24 -18.63 2.24
N LEU A 77 -3.97 -18.79 1.89
CA LEU A 77 -3.50 -19.92 1.08
C LEU A 77 -3.71 -21.25 1.80
N ASP A 78 -3.46 -21.31 3.11
CA ASP A 78 -3.67 -22.50 3.95
C ASP A 78 -5.15 -22.86 4.08
N ALA A 79 -6.02 -21.85 4.24
CA ALA A 79 -7.47 -22.04 4.32
C ALA A 79 -8.08 -22.45 2.98
N ASN A 80 -7.47 -22.06 1.87
CA ASN A 80 -7.91 -22.33 0.50
C ASN A 80 -9.39 -21.96 0.25
N ASP A 81 -9.83 -20.81 0.80
CA ASP A 81 -11.19 -20.29 0.66
C ASP A 81 -11.23 -19.13 -0.38
N PRO A 82 -11.83 -19.34 -1.57
CA PRO A 82 -11.87 -18.32 -2.62
C PRO A 82 -12.64 -17.05 -2.23
N GLU A 83 -13.66 -17.13 -1.38
CA GLU A 83 -14.43 -15.95 -0.96
C GLU A 83 -13.59 -15.06 -0.05
N ALA A 84 -12.89 -15.68 0.92
CA ALA A 84 -11.95 -14.99 1.80
C ALA A 84 -10.78 -14.38 1.02
N MET A 85 -10.22 -15.09 0.04
CA MET A 85 -9.15 -14.58 -0.82
C MET A 85 -9.60 -13.34 -1.60
N ARG A 86 -10.80 -13.37 -2.21
CA ARG A 86 -11.35 -12.22 -2.93
C ARG A 86 -11.56 -11.02 -2.01
N ALA A 87 -12.22 -11.22 -0.88
CA ALA A 87 -12.48 -10.12 0.07
C ALA A 87 -11.19 -9.47 0.59
N TRP A 88 -10.15 -10.28 0.81
CA TRP A 88 -8.84 -9.77 1.20
C TRP A 88 -8.16 -9.00 0.07
N LEU A 89 -8.15 -9.52 -1.15
CA LEU A 89 -7.57 -8.81 -2.30
C LEU A 89 -8.27 -7.48 -2.58
N GLU A 90 -9.59 -7.41 -2.38
CA GLU A 90 -10.38 -6.18 -2.58
C GLU A 90 -10.12 -5.12 -1.50
N THR A 91 -9.98 -5.53 -0.23
CA THR A 91 -9.96 -4.60 0.91
C THR A 91 -8.90 -4.90 1.95
N GLY A 92 -8.76 -6.16 2.35
CA GLY A 92 -7.85 -6.60 3.42
C GLY A 92 -6.39 -6.30 3.13
N TYR A 93 -5.94 -6.50 1.89
CA TYR A 93 -4.57 -6.27 1.47
C TYR A 93 -4.13 -4.82 1.70
N ARG A 94 -4.94 -3.85 1.29
CA ARG A 94 -4.64 -2.42 1.50
C ARG A 94 -4.52 -2.05 2.97
N ILE A 95 -5.34 -2.67 3.83
CA ILE A 95 -5.29 -2.44 5.29
C ILE A 95 -4.02 -3.06 5.89
N ALA A 96 -3.70 -4.28 5.50
CA ALA A 96 -2.48 -4.96 5.93
C ALA A 96 -1.23 -4.21 5.51
N GLN A 97 -1.18 -3.77 4.24
CA GLN A 97 -0.08 -2.99 3.67
C GLN A 97 0.09 -1.65 4.39
N ALA A 98 -1.01 -0.92 4.66
CA ALA A 98 -0.93 0.34 5.39
C ALA A 98 -0.34 0.19 6.80
N GLU A 99 -0.62 -0.91 7.50
CA GLU A 99 0.01 -1.19 8.80
C GLU A 99 1.50 -1.51 8.64
N ASP A 100 1.84 -2.35 7.66
CA ASP A 100 3.23 -2.70 7.38
C ASP A 100 4.07 -1.46 6.98
N ASP A 101 3.52 -0.57 6.16
CA ASP A 101 4.16 0.70 5.75
C ASP A 101 4.39 1.62 6.95
N ARG A 102 3.39 1.79 7.84
CA ARG A 102 3.56 2.56 9.10
C ARG A 102 4.66 1.99 9.98
N VAL A 103 4.73 0.67 10.08
CA VAL A 103 5.77 -0.02 10.84
C VAL A 103 7.13 0.19 10.19
N ALA A 104 7.24 0.13 8.86
CA ALA A 104 8.47 0.41 8.13
C ALA A 104 8.97 1.83 8.39
N ILE A 105 8.10 2.84 8.29
CA ILE A 105 8.44 4.25 8.58
C ILE A 105 8.86 4.44 10.04
N THR A 106 8.14 3.81 10.98
CA THR A 106 8.49 3.89 12.41
C THR A 106 9.85 3.26 12.70
N ARG A 107 10.21 2.18 11.99
CA ARG A 107 11.53 1.56 12.11
C ARG A 107 12.64 2.45 11.58
N LEU A 108 12.41 3.13 10.46
CA LEU A 108 13.34 4.13 9.95
C LEU A 108 13.58 5.23 10.98
N LEU A 109 12.54 5.72 11.66
CA LEU A 109 12.69 6.70 12.75
C LEU A 109 13.46 6.17 13.97
N ALA A 110 13.41 4.86 14.22
CA ALA A 110 14.14 4.22 15.31
C ALA A 110 15.61 3.91 14.94
N ASP A 111 15.96 3.98 13.65
CA ASP A 111 17.32 3.79 13.18
C ASP A 111 18.19 5.01 13.53
N PRO A 112 19.27 4.85 14.32
CA PRO A 112 20.15 5.97 14.66
C PRO A 112 20.88 6.57 13.45
N ASP A 113 20.97 5.85 12.32
CA ASP A 113 21.60 6.31 11.09
C ASP A 113 20.64 7.12 10.20
N SER A 114 19.36 7.25 10.60
CA SER A 114 18.40 8.10 9.90
C SER A 114 18.78 9.58 9.98
N GLY A 115 18.94 10.18 8.82
CA GLY A 115 19.28 11.59 8.71
C GLY A 115 18.11 12.55 8.98
N ARG A 116 18.39 13.84 8.85
CA ARG A 116 17.46 14.92 9.22
C ARG A 116 16.27 14.96 8.27
N ARG A 117 16.49 14.80 6.97
CA ARG A 117 15.43 14.86 5.97
C ARG A 117 14.52 13.64 6.06
N VAL A 118 15.09 12.44 6.16
CA VAL A 118 14.34 11.20 6.41
C VAL A 118 13.48 11.35 7.65
N THR A 119 14.06 11.78 8.77
CA THR A 119 13.32 11.96 10.04
C THR A 119 12.16 12.94 9.89
N ARG A 120 12.39 14.08 9.25
CA ARG A 120 11.35 15.11 9.06
C ARG A 120 10.18 14.57 8.21
N GLU A 121 10.47 13.95 7.08
CA GLU A 121 9.44 13.45 6.16
C GLU A 121 8.69 12.26 6.75
N ALA A 122 9.39 11.34 7.41
CA ALA A 122 8.78 10.21 8.12
C ALA A 122 7.79 10.68 9.21
N ASN A 123 8.15 11.67 10.03
CA ASN A 123 7.21 12.22 11.01
C ASN A 123 5.99 12.86 10.33
N ALA A 124 6.19 13.65 9.27
CA ALA A 124 5.07 14.26 8.54
C ALA A 124 4.10 13.22 7.95
N LEU A 125 4.62 12.10 7.44
CA LEU A 125 3.82 10.99 6.93
C LEU A 125 3.00 10.31 8.03
N LEU A 126 3.62 10.04 9.18
CA LEU A 126 2.93 9.44 10.33
C LEU A 126 1.86 10.36 10.89
N ASP A 127 2.11 11.67 10.94
CA ASP A 127 1.14 12.69 11.38
C ASP A 127 -0.04 12.80 10.41
N ALA A 128 0.21 12.79 9.10
CA ALA A 128 -0.82 12.82 8.07
C ALA A 128 -1.64 11.53 8.02
N ASN A 129 -1.03 10.41 8.40
CA ASN A 129 -1.65 9.09 8.50
C ASN A 129 -2.26 8.56 7.19
N ASP A 130 -1.77 9.03 6.05
CA ASP A 130 -2.23 8.68 4.70
C ASP A 130 -1.46 7.46 4.15
N PRO A 131 -2.12 6.29 3.95
CA PRO A 131 -1.47 5.10 3.43
C PRO A 131 -0.84 5.28 2.04
N GLU A 132 -1.47 6.05 1.15
CA GLU A 132 -0.98 6.19 -0.23
C GLU A 132 0.30 7.04 -0.25
N ALA A 133 0.34 8.11 0.55
CA ALA A 133 1.53 8.93 0.72
C ALA A 133 2.68 8.14 1.38
N MET A 134 2.40 7.32 2.39
CA MET A 134 3.40 6.45 3.01
C MET A 134 4.00 5.48 2.00
N ARG A 135 3.16 4.81 1.22
CA ARG A 135 3.60 3.85 0.22
C ARG A 135 4.45 4.50 -0.87
N ALA A 136 3.97 5.60 -1.44
CA ALA A 136 4.70 6.34 -2.47
C ALA A 136 6.07 6.85 -1.96
N TRP A 137 6.12 7.29 -0.71
CA TRP A 137 7.38 7.70 -0.09
C TRP A 137 8.32 6.52 0.14
N LEU A 138 7.85 5.37 0.63
CA LEU A 138 8.70 4.20 0.80
C LEU A 138 9.29 3.72 -0.53
N GLU A 139 8.51 3.74 -1.61
CA GLU A 139 8.95 3.29 -2.95
C GLU A 139 9.98 4.23 -3.59
N THR A 140 9.83 5.53 -3.39
CA THR A 140 10.60 6.53 -4.16
C THR A 140 11.17 7.65 -3.31
N GLY A 141 10.37 8.20 -2.40
CA GLY A 141 10.73 9.37 -1.59
C GLY A 141 11.86 9.11 -0.60
N TYR A 142 11.88 7.94 0.04
CA TYR A 142 12.86 7.55 1.04
C TYR A 142 14.28 7.62 0.49
N ARG A 143 14.52 7.02 -0.69
CA ARG A 143 15.84 7.03 -1.34
C ARG A 143 16.33 8.46 -1.65
N ILE A 144 15.41 9.35 -2.02
CA ILE A 144 15.74 10.76 -2.30
C ILE A 144 16.05 11.52 -1.01
N ALA A 145 15.25 11.31 0.04
CA ALA A 145 15.49 11.88 1.36
C ALA A 145 16.85 11.43 1.92
N GLN A 146 17.12 10.13 1.81
CA GLN A 146 18.35 9.49 2.25
C GLN A 146 19.57 10.03 1.49
N ALA A 147 19.48 10.21 0.17
CA ALA A 147 20.58 10.77 -0.61
C ALA A 147 20.95 12.20 -0.21
N GLU A 148 19.98 13.04 0.18
CA GLU A 148 20.27 14.37 0.72
C GLU A 148 21.00 14.28 2.06
N ASP A 149 20.53 13.41 2.94
CA ASP A 149 21.18 13.18 4.23
C ASP A 149 22.60 12.63 4.05
N ASP A 150 22.83 11.76 3.06
CA ASP A 150 24.13 11.20 2.72
C ASP A 150 25.09 12.28 2.20
N ARG A 151 24.64 13.17 1.31
CA ARG A 151 25.45 14.34 0.87
C ARG A 151 25.90 15.19 2.05
N VAL A 152 24.99 15.43 3.00
CA VAL A 152 25.31 16.20 4.20
C VAL A 152 26.32 15.45 5.07
N ALA A 153 26.20 14.12 5.21
CA ALA A 153 27.17 13.31 5.94
C ALA A 153 28.56 13.35 5.28
N ILE A 154 28.64 13.25 3.95
CA ILE A 154 29.90 13.36 3.20
C ILE A 154 30.50 14.76 3.32
N ALA A 155 29.69 15.81 3.23
CA ALA A 155 30.16 17.18 3.43
C ALA A 155 30.74 17.40 4.83
N ARG A 156 30.19 16.74 5.86
CA ARG A 156 30.76 16.76 7.22
C ARG A 156 32.10 16.04 7.31
N ILE A 157 32.27 14.92 6.60
CA ILE A 157 33.57 14.23 6.48
C ILE A 157 34.60 15.17 5.85
N LEU A 158 34.26 15.83 4.75
CA LEU A 158 35.14 16.80 4.07
C LEU A 158 35.50 18.01 4.93
N ALA A 159 34.66 18.36 5.90
CA ALA A 159 34.93 19.46 6.84
C ALA A 159 35.90 19.07 7.97
N ASP A 160 36.25 17.79 8.12
CA ASP A 160 37.22 17.35 9.11
C ASP A 160 38.63 17.84 8.73
N PRO A 161 39.30 18.67 9.56
CA PRO A 161 40.64 19.18 9.26
C PRO A 161 41.72 18.09 9.23
N SER A 162 41.45 16.90 9.78
CA SER A 162 42.36 15.76 9.82
C SER A 162 42.15 14.76 8.67
N ILE A 163 41.25 15.05 7.72
CA ILE A 163 40.95 14.17 6.60
C ILE A 163 42.19 13.83 5.77
N SER A 164 42.36 12.55 5.44
CA SER A 164 43.45 12.11 4.56
C SER A 164 43.21 12.57 3.11
N PRO A 165 44.26 12.81 2.31
CA PRO A 165 44.10 13.17 0.90
C PRO A 165 43.31 12.14 0.09
N ALA A 166 43.49 10.84 0.40
CA ALA A 166 42.77 9.74 -0.27
C ALA A 166 41.27 9.75 0.08
N LEU A 167 40.93 9.92 1.35
CA LEU A 167 39.53 10.02 1.79
C LEU A 167 38.85 11.28 1.24
N CYS A 168 39.57 12.40 1.18
CA CYS A 168 39.10 13.63 0.56
C CYS A 168 38.79 13.44 -0.94
N ALA A 169 39.69 12.80 -1.69
CA ALA A 169 39.47 12.52 -3.11
C ALA A 169 38.27 11.60 -3.35
N ALA A 170 38.13 10.53 -2.54
CA ALA A 170 37.01 9.60 -2.65
C ALA A 170 35.66 10.26 -2.28
N ALA A 171 35.63 11.10 -1.25
CA ALA A 171 34.44 11.85 -0.85
C ALA A 171 33.98 12.82 -1.94
N ASN A 172 34.91 13.56 -2.56
CA ASN A 172 34.59 14.45 -3.69
C ASN A 172 34.08 13.66 -4.90
N ALA A 173 34.71 12.54 -5.25
CA ALA A 173 34.24 11.70 -6.35
C ALA A 173 32.80 11.19 -6.14
N ALA A 174 32.44 10.83 -4.90
CA ALA A 174 31.08 10.42 -4.58
C ALA A 174 30.06 11.57 -4.70
N LEU A 175 30.44 12.79 -4.30
CA LEU A 175 29.60 13.99 -4.46
C LEU A 175 29.47 14.41 -5.92
N ASP A 176 30.50 14.21 -6.74
CA ASP A 176 30.48 14.53 -8.17
C ASP A 176 29.55 13.60 -8.95
N ASP A 177 29.58 12.29 -8.67
CA ASP A 177 28.66 11.32 -9.26
C ASP A 177 27.21 11.54 -8.78
N ASN A 178 27.07 11.87 -7.50
CA ASN A 178 25.85 12.39 -6.89
C ASN A 178 24.61 11.46 -6.95
N THR A 179 24.81 10.18 -7.27
CA THR A 179 23.75 9.17 -7.24
C THR A 179 23.53 8.66 -5.82
N PRO A 180 22.28 8.35 -5.41
CA PRO A 180 22.01 7.79 -4.08
C PRO A 180 22.86 6.56 -3.77
N GLU A 181 23.07 5.71 -4.77
CA GLU A 181 23.81 4.46 -4.65
C GLU A 181 25.30 4.73 -4.40
N THR A 182 25.93 5.66 -5.12
CA THR A 182 27.35 6.02 -4.90
C THR A 182 27.57 6.71 -3.55
N LEU A 183 26.68 7.64 -3.18
CA LEU A 183 26.75 8.35 -1.89
C LEU A 183 26.68 7.36 -0.73
N ARG A 184 25.72 6.43 -0.79
CA ARG A 184 25.51 5.38 0.21
C ARG A 184 26.68 4.41 0.25
N HIS A 185 27.16 3.95 -0.90
CA HIS A 185 28.31 3.05 -1.00
C HIS A 185 29.59 3.67 -0.40
N PHE A 186 29.85 4.95 -0.66
CA PHE A 186 30.98 5.65 -0.08
C PHE A 186 30.90 5.68 1.46
N LEU A 187 29.72 5.99 2.01
CA LEU A 187 29.53 6.05 3.47
C LEU A 187 29.63 4.68 4.14
N GLU A 188 29.16 3.61 3.51
CA GLU A 188 29.16 2.28 4.11
C GLU A 188 30.49 1.54 3.95
N VAL A 189 31.12 1.68 2.80
CA VAL A 189 32.27 0.85 2.41
C VAL A 189 33.46 1.73 2.03
N GLY A 190 33.27 2.67 1.12
CA GLY A 190 34.36 3.42 0.50
C GLY A 190 35.24 4.16 1.51
N ARG A 191 34.62 4.81 2.52
CA ARG A 191 35.35 5.56 3.55
C ARG A 191 36.31 4.71 4.38
N TYR A 192 36.08 3.40 4.52
CA TYR A 192 36.93 2.50 5.31
C TYR A 192 38.03 1.85 4.47
N GLN A 193 37.90 1.83 3.16
CA GLN A 193 38.91 1.29 2.25
C GLN A 193 40.05 2.28 1.98
N VAL A 194 39.79 3.57 2.18
CA VAL A 194 40.74 4.68 1.94
C VAL A 194 41.15 5.41 3.23
N ALA A 195 40.68 4.94 4.39
CA ALA A 195 41.02 5.45 5.72
C ALA A 195 42.47 5.12 6.11
#